data_AF-A0A8W8M805-F1
#
_entry.id   AF-A0A8W8M805-F1
#
_cell.length_a   1.000
_cell.length_b   1.000
_cell.length_c   1.000
_cell.angle_alpha   90.00
_cell.angle_beta   90.00
_cell.angle_gamma   90.00
#
_symmetry.space_group_name_H-M   'P 1'
#
loop_
_entity.id
_entity.type
_entity.pdbx_description
1 polymer ?
#
loop_
_entity_poly.entity_id
_entity_poly.type
_entity_poly.pdbx_seq_one_letter_code
_entity_poly.pdbx_strand_id
1 'polypeptide(L)'
;MANRQRFYVVILTILSGFVLGYLYTSMYTKFLVSKQAPVSHSLSNIGARQALENNIKLQLNSNHNVEIRFPEKEVKTQVADSAKQQTSAPPTKSNVALKLPEKDVTTKVTESAKQQLSVPLTKPGPLLSKPDFWGTVISRTDTGWQKQENLCNSSSKFVRTRLRGPQNTPIHVYTPEEDQWVSGNIIRQGMWEGNLVTRIHNILKNEPDVVFLDIGANVGVFSLTVAKLGRTTVSVDALEGNVARLCQSMRDGKLSDHMTVIHNALSFQREKVALGTHKKNVGGTYVKKLEKMGLDKIDQSALVVDAILLDDLLEIFNFKRVVIKMDVETFEANVLKGADKFFSTVQVDYLLMEFVAHRGKDSGNFIVEFLKKHNLVCENSNKNHATWSGEVMFKRVVSS
;
A
#
# COMPACT_ATOMS: atom_id res chain seq x y z
N MET A 1 -2.69 -5.17 -43.86
CA MET A 1 -3.61 -4.76 -42.78
C MET A 1 -3.69 -5.92 -41.78
N ALA A 2 -3.04 -5.80 -40.62
CA ALA A 2 -3.01 -6.89 -39.64
C ALA A 2 -4.35 -6.94 -38.88
N ASN A 3 -4.99 -8.11 -38.93
CA ASN A 3 -6.24 -8.43 -38.25
C ASN A 3 -6.00 -8.40 -36.72
N ARG A 4 -6.26 -7.25 -36.07
CA ARG A 4 -6.18 -7.13 -34.61
C ARG A 4 -7.44 -7.73 -33.99
N GLN A 5 -7.41 -9.03 -33.67
CA GLN A 5 -8.42 -9.60 -32.77
C GLN A 5 -8.27 -8.94 -31.39
N ARG A 6 -9.31 -8.22 -30.95
CA ARG A 6 -9.39 -7.66 -29.59
C ARG A 6 -9.95 -8.73 -28.67
N PHE A 7 -9.17 -9.13 -27.67
CA PHE A 7 -9.61 -10.03 -26.62
C PHE A 7 -10.27 -9.22 -25.50
N TYR A 8 -11.45 -9.67 -25.07
CA TYR A 8 -12.21 -9.07 -23.97
C TYR A 8 -12.27 -10.08 -22.83
N VAL A 9 -11.93 -9.66 -21.62
CA VAL A 9 -12.07 -10.48 -20.41
C VAL A 9 -13.18 -9.89 -19.57
N VAL A 10 -14.25 -10.66 -19.34
CA VAL A 10 -15.35 -10.27 -18.45
C VAL A 10 -15.21 -11.04 -17.15
N ILE A 11 -15.08 -10.32 -16.04
CA ILE A 11 -15.07 -10.93 -14.70
C ILE A 11 -16.40 -10.62 -14.03
N LEU A 12 -17.10 -11.68 -13.63
CA LEU A 12 -18.34 -11.61 -12.87
C LEU A 12 -18.03 -11.96 -11.41
N THR A 13 -18.33 -11.05 -10.49
CA THR A 13 -18.18 -11.29 -9.04
C THR A 13 -19.55 -11.40 -8.41
N ILE A 14 -19.81 -12.54 -7.75
CA ILE A 14 -21.07 -12.79 -7.04
C ILE A 14 -20.84 -12.48 -5.56
N LEU A 15 -21.44 -11.40 -5.06
CA LEU A 15 -21.40 -10.99 -3.65
C LEU A 15 -22.81 -11.05 -3.08
N SER A 16 -23.06 -11.88 -2.08
CA SER A 16 -24.23 -11.87 -1.18
C SER A 16 -25.53 -11.22 -1.71
N GLY A 17 -26.03 -11.67 -2.87
CA GLY A 17 -27.27 -11.14 -3.49
C GLY A 17 -27.09 -10.20 -4.69
N PHE A 18 -25.87 -9.94 -5.15
CA PHE A 18 -25.55 -9.09 -6.30
C PHE A 18 -24.57 -9.78 -7.25
N VAL A 19 -24.74 -9.54 -8.55
CA VAL A 19 -23.75 -9.88 -9.58
C VAL A 19 -23.17 -8.58 -10.13
N LEU A 20 -21.85 -8.42 -9.97
CA LEU A 20 -21.08 -7.31 -10.51
C LEU A 20 -20.32 -7.77 -11.74
N GLY A 21 -20.52 -7.10 -12.88
CA GLY A 21 -19.80 -7.39 -14.11
C GLY A 21 -18.80 -6.30 -14.50
N TYR A 22 -17.54 -6.69 -14.69
CA TYR A 22 -16.46 -5.82 -15.15
C TYR A 22 -15.94 -6.28 -16.50
N LEU A 23 -15.86 -5.36 -17.46
CA LEU A 23 -15.20 -5.58 -18.74
C LEU A 23 -13.77 -5.06 -18.68
N TYR A 24 -12.82 -5.94 -18.93
CA TYR A 24 -11.42 -5.61 -19.08
C TYR A 24 -11.04 -5.62 -20.55
N THR A 25 -10.46 -4.50 -21.00
CA THR A 25 -9.79 -4.39 -22.29
C THR A 25 -8.30 -4.09 -22.05
N SER A 26 -7.46 -4.26 -23.05
CA SER A 26 -6.02 -3.97 -22.95
C SER A 26 -5.68 -2.50 -22.64
N MET A 27 -6.67 -1.60 -22.60
CA MET A 27 -6.46 -0.17 -22.37
C MET A 27 -7.26 0.43 -21.20
N TYR A 28 -8.27 -0.25 -20.65
CA TYR A 28 -9.07 0.25 -19.50
C TYR A 28 -10.05 -0.81 -18.96
N THR A 29 -10.52 -0.59 -17.73
CA THR A 29 -11.60 -1.35 -17.09
C THR A 29 -12.88 -0.53 -17.11
N LYS A 30 -13.99 -1.12 -17.56
CA LYS A 30 -15.31 -0.45 -17.58
C LYS A 30 -16.31 -1.27 -16.77
N PHE A 31 -16.97 -0.61 -15.82
CA PHE A 31 -18.09 -1.19 -15.09
C PHE A 31 -19.26 -1.38 -16.06
N LEU A 32 -19.77 -2.61 -16.19
CA LEU A 32 -20.82 -2.91 -17.16
C LEU A 32 -22.21 -2.83 -16.54
N VAL A 33 -22.43 -3.49 -15.40
CA VAL A 33 -23.76 -3.54 -14.78
C VAL A 33 -23.68 -3.99 -13.31
N SER A 34 -24.63 -3.52 -12.51
CA SER A 34 -25.01 -4.10 -11.23
C SER A 34 -26.49 -4.45 -11.29
N LYS A 35 -26.85 -5.69 -10.99
CA LYS A 35 -28.24 -6.11 -10.87
C LYS A 35 -28.42 -6.88 -9.55
N GLN A 36 -29.47 -6.53 -8.82
CA GLN A 36 -29.89 -7.25 -7.62
C GLN A 36 -30.41 -8.62 -8.07
N ALA A 37 -29.85 -9.69 -7.52
CA ALA A 37 -30.32 -11.03 -7.86
C ALA A 37 -31.78 -11.19 -7.40
N PRO A 38 -32.63 -11.87 -8.19
CA PRO A 38 -34.00 -12.15 -7.76
C PRO A 38 -33.94 -12.91 -6.43
N VAL A 39 -34.71 -12.39 -5.45
CA VAL A 39 -34.69 -12.81 -4.06
C VAL A 39 -34.75 -14.34 -3.95
N SER A 40 -33.70 -14.95 -3.42
CA SER A 40 -33.77 -16.31 -2.86
C SER A 40 -32.72 -16.47 -1.76
N HIS A 41 -33.14 -17.14 -0.69
CA HIS A 41 -32.36 -17.37 0.52
C HIS A 41 -30.95 -17.91 0.23
N SER A 42 -29.99 -17.51 1.07
CA SER A 42 -28.56 -17.86 1.05
C SER A 42 -28.19 -19.03 0.14
N LEU A 43 -27.55 -18.73 -1.00
CA LEU A 43 -26.91 -19.72 -1.86
C LEU A 43 -25.67 -20.29 -1.14
N SER A 44 -25.90 -21.20 -0.20
CA SER A 44 -24.86 -21.88 0.58
C SER A 44 -24.31 -23.14 -0.10
N ASN A 45 -24.99 -23.65 -1.14
CA ASN A 45 -24.57 -24.88 -1.83
C ASN A 45 -23.90 -24.60 -3.18
N ILE A 46 -22.75 -25.27 -3.39
CA ILE A 46 -21.87 -25.17 -4.58
C ILE A 46 -22.64 -25.45 -5.88
N GLY A 47 -23.57 -26.41 -5.88
CA GLY A 47 -24.37 -26.75 -7.07
C GLY A 47 -25.28 -25.62 -7.56
N ALA A 48 -25.79 -24.77 -6.67
CA ALA A 48 -26.65 -23.64 -7.04
C ALA A 48 -25.84 -22.47 -7.63
N ARG A 49 -24.57 -22.31 -7.21
CA ARG A 49 -23.64 -21.34 -7.82
C ARG A 49 -23.25 -21.74 -9.24
N GLN A 50 -22.96 -23.03 -9.44
CA GLN A 50 -22.56 -23.56 -10.75
C GLN A 50 -23.71 -23.50 -11.77
N ALA A 51 -24.95 -23.73 -11.34
CA ALA A 51 -26.14 -23.58 -12.19
C ALA A 51 -26.42 -22.12 -12.61
N LEU A 52 -26.08 -21.15 -11.75
CA LEU A 52 -26.20 -19.72 -12.08
C LEU A 52 -25.10 -19.29 -13.07
N GLU A 53 -23.85 -19.72 -12.84
CA GLU A 53 -22.70 -19.42 -13.72
C GLU A 53 -22.91 -19.93 -15.15
N ASN A 54 -23.45 -21.15 -15.30
CA ASN A 54 -23.67 -21.77 -16.61
C ASN A 54 -24.79 -21.11 -17.45
N ASN A 55 -25.62 -20.26 -16.85
CA ASN A 55 -26.78 -19.65 -17.52
C ASN A 55 -26.61 -18.15 -17.83
N ILE A 56 -25.48 -17.54 -17.47
CA ILE A 56 -25.15 -16.16 -17.85
C ILE A 56 -24.58 -16.15 -19.27
N LYS A 57 -25.21 -15.41 -20.18
CA LYS A 57 -24.76 -15.31 -21.58
C LYS A 57 -24.21 -13.92 -21.88
N LEU A 58 -23.06 -13.91 -22.56
CA LEU A 58 -22.47 -12.70 -23.15
C LEU A 58 -22.88 -12.62 -24.62
N GLN A 59 -23.48 -11.50 -25.02
CA GLN A 59 -23.82 -11.23 -26.42
C GLN A 59 -23.34 -9.84 -26.84
N LEU A 60 -23.08 -9.67 -28.13
CA LEU A 60 -22.86 -8.35 -28.72
C LEU A 60 -24.20 -7.85 -29.26
N ASN A 61 -24.62 -6.66 -28.86
CA ASN A 61 -25.83 -6.06 -29.43
C ASN A 61 -25.53 -5.43 -30.81
N SER A 62 -26.58 -4.98 -31.50
CA SER A 62 -26.51 -4.38 -32.85
C SER A 62 -25.59 -3.16 -32.95
N ASN A 63 -25.25 -2.54 -31.82
CA ASN A 63 -24.34 -1.40 -31.73
C ASN A 63 -22.90 -1.81 -31.33
N HIS A 64 -22.55 -3.11 -31.41
CA HIS A 64 -21.25 -3.67 -31.06
C HIS A 64 -20.84 -3.51 -29.58
N ASN A 65 -21.82 -3.31 -28.68
CA ASN A 65 -21.55 -3.29 -27.24
C ASN A 65 -21.76 -4.68 -26.63
N VAL A 66 -20.90 -5.05 -25.67
CA VAL A 66 -21.01 -6.30 -24.91
C VAL A 66 -22.13 -6.15 -23.88
N GLU A 67 -23.13 -7.02 -23.95
CA GLU A 67 -24.28 -7.05 -23.06
C GLU A 67 -24.33 -8.39 -22.30
N ILE A 68 -24.63 -8.31 -21.00
CA ILE A 68 -24.74 -9.48 -20.11
C ILE A 68 -26.22 -9.75 -19.90
N ARG A 69 -26.71 -10.91 -20.38
CA ARG A 69 -28.11 -11.30 -20.19
C ARG A 69 -28.24 -12.33 -19.07
N PHE A 70 -29.10 -12.03 -18.11
CA PHE A 70 -29.50 -12.93 -17.04
C PHE A 70 -30.75 -13.72 -17.46
N PRO A 71 -30.92 -14.99 -17.03
CA PRO A 71 -32.12 -15.76 -17.36
C PRO A 71 -33.38 -15.10 -16.79
N GLU A 72 -34.46 -15.08 -17.58
CA GLU A 72 -35.70 -14.37 -17.26
C GLU A 72 -36.66 -15.13 -16.33
N LYS A 73 -36.38 -16.40 -15.98
CA LYS A 73 -37.24 -17.20 -15.09
C LYS A 73 -36.47 -17.88 -13.96
N GLU A 74 -37.11 -17.91 -12.78
CA GLU A 74 -36.65 -18.59 -11.57
C GLU A 74 -36.07 -19.98 -11.88
N VAL A 75 -34.91 -20.28 -11.29
CA VAL A 75 -34.34 -21.63 -11.23
C VAL A 75 -35.23 -22.47 -10.29
N LYS A 76 -36.43 -22.82 -10.74
CA LYS A 76 -37.19 -23.94 -10.20
C LYS A 76 -36.81 -25.18 -10.99
N THR A 77 -36.58 -26.27 -10.26
CA THR A 77 -36.35 -27.65 -10.73
C THR A 77 -34.98 -27.95 -11.33
N GLN A 78 -34.03 -28.35 -10.48
CA GLN A 78 -33.15 -29.53 -10.66
C GLN A 78 -32.35 -29.80 -9.37
N VAL A 79 -33.06 -29.93 -8.23
CA VAL A 79 -32.52 -30.57 -7.02
C VAL A 79 -33.64 -31.42 -6.42
N ALA A 80 -34.06 -32.42 -7.18
CA ALA A 80 -34.82 -33.55 -6.67
C ALA A 80 -34.12 -34.77 -7.25
N ASP A 81 -33.12 -35.27 -6.52
CA ASP A 81 -32.71 -36.71 -6.54
C ASP A 81 -31.52 -37.03 -5.62
N SER A 82 -30.92 -36.06 -4.92
CA SER A 82 -29.77 -36.34 -4.02
C SER A 82 -30.02 -36.13 -2.52
N ALA A 83 -31.23 -35.77 -2.11
CA ALA A 83 -31.55 -35.53 -0.69
C ALA A 83 -32.80 -36.31 -0.24
N LYS A 84 -32.79 -37.63 -0.45
CA LYS A 84 -33.56 -38.58 0.36
C LYS A 84 -32.57 -39.43 1.16
N GLN A 85 -32.00 -38.85 2.20
CA GLN A 85 -31.61 -39.60 3.40
C GLN A 85 -31.30 -38.59 4.52
N GLN A 86 -31.80 -38.91 5.72
CA GLN A 86 -31.72 -38.15 6.97
C GLN A 86 -32.81 -37.09 7.18
N THR A 87 -34.02 -37.58 7.40
CA THR A 87 -35.06 -36.92 8.21
C THR A 87 -34.91 -37.30 9.69
N SER A 88 -34.87 -36.30 10.58
CA SER A 88 -35.51 -36.22 11.92
C SER A 88 -34.88 -35.02 12.65
N ALA A 89 -35.54 -34.00 13.20
CA ALA A 89 -36.91 -33.76 13.67
C ALA A 89 -37.17 -32.21 13.66
N PRO A 90 -38.40 -31.70 13.94
CA PRO A 90 -38.78 -30.32 13.65
C PRO A 90 -38.38 -29.32 14.77
N PRO A 91 -38.14 -28.03 14.47
CA PRO A 91 -38.02 -26.99 15.50
C PRO A 91 -39.41 -26.44 15.88
N THR A 92 -39.63 -26.36 17.18
CA THR A 92 -40.73 -25.68 17.86
C THR A 92 -40.66 -24.16 17.62
N LYS A 93 -41.83 -23.55 17.35
CA LYS A 93 -41.99 -22.09 17.24
C LYS A 93 -41.93 -21.43 18.62
N SER A 94 -41.18 -20.33 18.74
CA SER A 94 -41.48 -19.28 19.71
C SER A 94 -41.11 -17.91 19.14
N ASN A 95 -42.13 -17.09 18.87
CA ASN A 95 -42.01 -15.66 18.63
C ASN A 95 -41.81 -14.96 19.98
N VAL A 96 -40.74 -14.17 20.13
CA VAL A 96 -40.68 -13.09 21.13
C VAL A 96 -39.98 -11.89 20.49
N ALA A 97 -40.73 -10.81 20.31
CA ALA A 97 -40.25 -9.49 19.96
C ALA A 97 -39.85 -8.75 21.25
N LEU A 98 -38.71 -8.05 21.28
CA LEU A 98 -38.41 -7.07 22.33
C LEU A 98 -37.56 -5.90 21.80
N LYS A 99 -38.01 -4.71 22.22
CA LYS A 99 -37.63 -3.34 21.83
C LYS A 99 -36.25 -2.90 22.32
N LEU A 100 -35.69 -1.93 21.59
CA LEU A 100 -34.58 -1.04 21.97
C LEU A 100 -34.96 -0.11 23.14
N PRO A 101 -33.98 0.34 23.93
CA PRO A 101 -34.07 1.61 24.64
C PRO A 101 -32.97 2.61 24.23
N GLU A 102 -33.40 3.85 24.00
CA GLU A 102 -32.58 5.07 24.04
C GLU A 102 -32.18 5.40 25.48
N LYS A 103 -31.01 6.04 25.67
CA LYS A 103 -30.77 6.99 26.78
C LYS A 103 -29.58 7.91 26.52
N ASP A 104 -29.84 9.19 26.76
CA ASP A 104 -28.92 10.32 26.82
C ASP A 104 -27.79 10.15 27.84
N VAL A 105 -26.59 10.64 27.49
CA VAL A 105 -25.61 11.16 28.46
C VAL A 105 -24.94 12.40 27.89
N THR A 106 -25.25 13.55 28.47
CA THR A 106 -24.51 14.81 28.37
C THR A 106 -23.41 14.82 29.44
N THR A 107 -22.19 15.24 29.10
CA THR A 107 -21.21 15.75 30.09
C THR A 107 -20.30 16.82 29.47
N LYS A 108 -20.26 17.97 30.14
CA LYS A 108 -19.34 19.09 29.95
C LYS A 108 -18.02 18.82 30.70
N VAL A 109 -16.87 19.12 30.09
CA VAL A 109 -15.57 19.36 30.75
C VAL A 109 -14.81 20.41 29.91
N THR A 110 -15.09 21.70 30.15
CA THR A 110 -14.21 22.73 30.77
C THR A 110 -12.94 23.11 30.01
N GLU A 111 -12.93 24.38 29.56
CA GLU A 111 -11.76 25.21 29.26
C GLU A 111 -10.84 25.31 30.49
N SER A 112 -9.58 24.89 30.38
CA SER A 112 -8.45 25.36 31.19
C SER A 112 -7.15 24.67 30.78
N ALA A 113 -6.48 25.18 29.75
CA ALA A 113 -5.02 25.08 29.56
C ALA A 113 -4.58 25.91 28.34
N LYS A 114 -4.82 27.22 28.37
CA LYS A 114 -3.98 28.19 27.64
C LYS A 114 -2.95 28.71 28.64
N GLN A 115 -1.75 28.16 28.63
CA GLN A 115 -0.59 28.86 29.19
C GLN A 115 0.69 28.48 28.44
N GLN A 116 1.48 29.52 28.21
CA GLN A 116 2.65 29.63 27.36
C GLN A 116 3.77 28.65 27.71
N LEU A 117 4.49 28.21 26.69
CA LEU A 117 5.92 27.91 26.77
C LEU A 117 6.58 28.33 25.46
N SER A 118 7.04 29.58 25.44
CA SER A 118 7.96 30.11 24.43
C SER A 118 9.37 29.58 24.73
N VAL A 119 9.93 28.77 23.82
CA VAL A 119 11.31 28.29 23.88
C VAL A 119 12.17 29.17 22.95
N PRO A 120 13.37 29.62 23.36
CA PRO A 120 14.21 30.50 22.53
C PRO A 120 14.74 29.79 21.28
N LEU A 121 14.72 30.48 20.13
CA LEU A 121 15.41 30.04 18.92
C LEU A 121 16.93 30.09 19.12
N THR A 122 17.56 28.92 19.27
CA THR A 122 19.02 28.76 19.10
C THR A 122 19.37 28.42 17.65
N LYS A 123 20.42 29.07 17.12
CA LYS A 123 20.92 29.01 15.74
C LYS A 123 21.14 27.56 15.24
N PRO A 124 20.82 27.22 13.97
CA PRO A 124 21.03 25.87 13.45
C PRO A 124 22.52 25.61 13.12
N GLY A 125 23.11 24.64 13.80
CA GLY A 125 24.36 23.96 13.43
C GLY A 125 24.10 22.76 12.50
N PRO A 126 25.16 22.09 11.99
CA PRO A 126 25.12 21.19 10.82
C PRO A 126 24.15 20.04 11.05
N LEU A 127 23.46 19.58 10.00
CA LEU A 127 22.55 18.44 10.07
C LEU A 127 23.19 17.29 10.85
N LEU A 128 22.62 17.03 12.03
CA LEU A 128 22.68 15.79 12.79
C LEU A 128 24.10 15.37 13.22
N SER A 129 24.45 15.61 14.48
CA SER A 129 25.33 14.69 15.21
C SER A 129 24.82 13.27 14.93
N LYS A 130 25.54 12.45 14.15
CA LYS A 130 25.07 11.12 13.71
C LYS A 130 24.41 10.38 14.89
N PRO A 131 23.09 10.16 14.90
CA PRO A 131 22.48 9.27 15.88
C PRO A 131 23.19 7.93 15.91
N ASP A 132 23.17 7.24 17.05
CA ASP A 132 23.71 5.87 17.23
C ASP A 132 23.16 4.82 16.24
N PHE A 133 22.19 5.19 15.41
CA PHE A 133 21.42 4.34 14.50
C PHE A 133 21.88 4.39 13.04
N TRP A 134 22.84 5.24 12.69
CA TRP A 134 23.34 5.31 11.31
C TRP A 134 24.02 4.02 10.87
N GLY A 135 23.75 3.60 9.63
CA GLY A 135 24.28 2.36 9.07
C GLY A 135 23.67 1.10 9.67
N THR A 136 22.58 1.23 10.43
CA THR A 136 21.88 0.12 11.08
C THR A 136 20.46 -0.02 10.57
N VAL A 137 19.87 -1.19 10.87
CA VAL A 137 18.42 -1.38 10.80
C VAL A 137 17.87 -1.14 12.20
N ILE A 138 16.78 -0.39 12.28
CA ILE A 138 16.05 -0.14 13.52
C ILE A 138 14.59 -0.52 13.36
N SER A 139 13.91 -0.79 14.46
CA SER A 139 12.46 -0.87 14.49
C SER A 139 11.92 -0.23 15.76
N ARG A 140 10.68 0.23 15.70
CA ARG A 140 9.93 0.69 16.86
C ARG A 140 8.93 -0.38 17.28
N THR A 141 8.96 -0.74 18.56
CA THR A 141 8.01 -1.65 19.21
C THR A 141 7.21 -0.91 20.27
N ASP A 142 6.35 -1.62 21.00
CA ASP A 142 5.65 -1.08 22.18
C ASP A 142 6.61 -0.57 23.27
N THR A 143 7.84 -1.07 23.29
CA THR A 143 8.88 -0.68 24.26
C THR A 143 9.80 0.45 23.77
N GLY A 144 9.58 0.95 22.55
CA GLY A 144 10.38 2.00 21.93
C GLY A 144 11.27 1.52 20.78
N TRP A 145 12.23 2.36 20.40
CA TRP A 145 13.16 2.14 19.29
C TRP A 145 14.29 1.17 19.67
N GLN A 146 14.57 0.20 18.80
CA GLN A 146 15.56 -0.84 19.00
C GLN A 146 16.36 -1.10 17.73
N LYS A 147 17.64 -1.46 17.87
CA LYS A 147 18.47 -1.93 16.75
C LYS A 147 18.11 -3.37 16.40
N GLN A 148 18.14 -3.67 15.10
CA GLN A 148 17.87 -4.99 14.54
C GLN A 148 19.14 -5.57 13.92
N GLU A 149 20.12 -5.91 14.76
CA GLU A 149 21.47 -6.28 14.31
C GLU A 149 21.51 -7.54 13.42
N ASN A 150 20.57 -8.46 13.65
CA ASN A 150 20.49 -9.74 12.93
C ASN A 150 19.86 -9.64 11.53
N LEU A 151 19.12 -8.58 11.23
CA LEU A 151 18.42 -8.43 9.95
C LEU A 151 19.37 -8.21 8.78
N CYS A 152 20.59 -7.75 9.04
CA CYS A 152 21.58 -7.48 8.03
C CYS A 152 22.48 -8.68 7.68
N ASN A 153 22.19 -9.87 8.21
CA ASN A 153 23.02 -11.05 7.96
C ASN A 153 22.76 -11.60 6.55
N SER A 154 23.83 -11.74 5.78
CA SER A 154 23.77 -12.26 4.41
C SER A 154 23.17 -13.67 4.37
N SER A 155 22.18 -13.88 3.51
CA SER A 155 21.62 -15.21 3.24
C SER A 155 22.11 -15.74 1.89
N SER A 156 22.31 -17.05 1.78
CA SER A 156 22.59 -17.73 0.50
C SER A 156 21.46 -17.53 -0.54
N LYS A 157 20.28 -17.05 -0.11
CA LYS A 157 19.15 -16.72 -0.97
C LYS A 157 19.22 -15.33 -1.61
N PHE A 158 20.23 -14.51 -1.27
CA PHE A 158 20.33 -13.16 -1.83
C PHE A 158 21.02 -13.19 -3.19
N VAL A 159 20.34 -12.70 -4.22
CA VAL A 159 20.94 -12.54 -5.55
C VAL A 159 21.64 -11.19 -5.60
N ARG A 160 22.97 -11.20 -5.58
CA ARG A 160 23.76 -9.98 -5.73
C ARG A 160 23.87 -9.60 -7.21
N THR A 161 23.49 -8.37 -7.54
CA THR A 161 23.63 -7.78 -8.87
C THR A 161 24.09 -6.32 -8.76
N ARG A 162 23.98 -5.56 -9.86
CA ARG A 162 24.43 -4.18 -9.97
C ARG A 162 23.29 -3.27 -10.39
N LEU A 163 22.96 -2.31 -9.53
CA LEU A 163 22.10 -1.20 -9.86
C LEU A 163 22.87 -0.22 -10.76
N ARG A 164 22.38 -0.02 -11.98
CA ARG A 164 22.97 0.87 -12.99
C ARG A 164 22.51 2.30 -12.76
N GLY A 165 23.43 3.22 -12.60
CA GLY A 165 23.12 4.64 -12.47
C GLY A 165 24.34 5.49 -12.82
N PRO A 166 24.30 6.81 -12.57
CA PRO A 166 25.48 7.67 -12.71
C PRO A 166 26.70 7.10 -11.97
N GLN A 167 26.44 6.45 -10.83
CA GLN A 167 27.38 5.58 -10.15
C GLN A 167 26.73 4.22 -9.91
N ASN A 168 27.41 3.17 -10.37
CA ASN A 168 26.95 1.81 -10.14
C ASN A 168 27.03 1.45 -8.64
N THR A 169 26.00 0.76 -8.14
CA THR A 169 25.91 0.35 -6.74
C THR A 169 25.54 -1.14 -6.62
N PRO A 170 26.20 -1.93 -5.75
CA PRO A 170 25.77 -3.29 -5.46
C PRO A 170 24.33 -3.30 -4.92
N ILE A 171 23.52 -4.25 -5.38
CA ILE A 171 22.16 -4.46 -4.87
C ILE A 171 21.89 -5.95 -4.73
N HIS A 172 21.26 -6.32 -3.62
CA HIS A 172 20.77 -7.67 -3.35
C HIS A 172 19.27 -7.69 -3.62
N VAL A 173 18.84 -8.64 -4.43
CA VAL A 173 17.45 -8.76 -4.87
C VAL A 173 16.95 -10.18 -4.66
N TYR A 174 15.66 -10.40 -4.91
CA TYR A 174 15.07 -11.74 -4.93
C TYR A 174 15.45 -12.48 -6.20
N THR A 175 15.27 -13.81 -6.22
CA THR A 175 15.37 -14.53 -7.49
C THR A 175 14.20 -14.16 -8.40
N PRO A 176 14.33 -14.26 -9.74
CA PRO A 176 13.20 -14.03 -10.65
C PRO A 176 11.99 -14.95 -10.40
N GLU A 177 12.19 -16.11 -9.77
CA GLU A 177 11.11 -17.01 -9.38
C GLU A 177 10.29 -16.48 -8.20
N GLU A 178 10.96 -15.79 -7.26
CA GLU A 178 10.35 -15.14 -6.09
C GLU A 178 9.70 -13.79 -6.47
N ASP A 179 10.38 -12.99 -7.30
CA ASP A 179 9.91 -11.69 -7.78
C ASP A 179 10.38 -11.43 -9.22
N GLN A 180 9.49 -11.69 -10.16
CA GLN A 180 9.79 -11.55 -11.59
C GLN A 180 9.77 -10.09 -12.07
N TRP A 181 9.15 -9.19 -11.30
CA TRP A 181 8.85 -7.82 -11.68
C TRP A 181 10.00 -6.90 -11.31
N VAL A 182 10.17 -6.59 -10.03
CA VAL A 182 11.17 -5.61 -9.59
C VAL A 182 12.55 -6.24 -9.67
N SER A 183 12.76 -7.32 -8.92
CA SER A 183 14.04 -8.05 -8.87
C SER A 183 14.42 -8.63 -10.23
N GLY A 184 13.47 -9.25 -10.92
CA GLY A 184 13.68 -9.76 -12.28
C GLY A 184 14.07 -8.67 -13.28
N ASN A 185 13.49 -7.47 -13.21
CA ASN A 185 13.88 -6.36 -14.07
C ASN A 185 15.27 -5.81 -13.68
N ILE A 186 15.56 -5.65 -12.39
CA ILE A 186 16.89 -5.23 -11.92
C ILE A 186 17.97 -6.20 -12.41
N ILE A 187 17.74 -7.51 -12.38
CA ILE A 187 18.69 -8.52 -12.90
C ILE A 187 18.90 -8.35 -14.41
N ARG A 188 17.83 -8.15 -15.18
CA ARG A 188 17.90 -8.06 -16.65
C ARG A 188 18.43 -6.72 -17.17
N GLN A 189 17.99 -5.62 -16.59
CA GLN A 189 18.21 -4.26 -17.09
C GLN A 189 19.11 -3.42 -16.19
N GLY A 190 19.33 -3.85 -14.95
CA GLY A 190 20.10 -3.11 -13.95
C GLY A 190 19.32 -2.00 -13.27
N MET A 191 18.00 -1.90 -13.44
CA MET A 191 17.20 -0.78 -12.92
C MET A 191 15.72 -1.15 -12.81
N TRP A 192 15.00 -0.51 -11.88
CA TRP A 192 13.54 -0.44 -11.84
C TRP A 192 13.14 1.03 -11.86
N GLU A 193 12.11 1.39 -12.64
CA GLU A 193 11.59 2.77 -12.71
C GLU A 193 12.64 3.86 -12.97
N GLY A 194 13.60 3.58 -13.87
CA GLY A 194 14.78 4.43 -14.07
C GLY A 194 14.48 5.92 -14.33
N ASN A 195 13.35 6.25 -14.96
CA ASN A 195 12.94 7.64 -15.18
C ASN A 195 12.62 8.38 -13.86
N LEU A 196 11.94 7.71 -12.94
CA LEU A 196 11.58 8.28 -11.63
C LEU A 196 12.79 8.35 -10.71
N VAL A 197 13.62 7.32 -10.73
CA VAL A 197 14.92 7.32 -10.03
C VAL A 197 15.78 8.49 -10.51
N THR A 198 15.90 8.68 -11.82
CA THR A 198 16.65 9.81 -12.41
C THR A 198 16.06 11.15 -12.00
N ARG A 199 14.73 11.24 -11.92
CA ARG A 199 14.04 12.45 -11.48
C ARG A 199 14.37 12.82 -10.03
N ILE A 200 14.24 11.87 -9.10
CA ILE A 200 14.60 12.07 -7.69
C ILE A 200 16.08 12.40 -7.54
N HIS A 201 16.96 11.68 -8.25
CA HIS A 201 18.39 11.98 -8.29
C HIS A 201 18.64 13.44 -8.73
N ASN A 202 17.97 13.91 -9.77
CA ASN A 202 18.13 15.27 -10.27
C ASN A 202 17.59 16.36 -9.34
N ILE A 203 16.56 16.07 -8.54
CA ILE A 203 16.07 16.96 -7.49
C ILE A 203 17.12 17.09 -6.37
N LEU A 204 17.73 15.97 -5.98
CA LEU A 204 18.63 15.93 -4.82
C LEU A 204 20.12 16.21 -5.13
N LYS A 205 20.53 16.17 -6.41
CA LYS A 205 21.96 16.31 -6.79
C LYS A 205 22.62 17.59 -6.26
N ASN A 206 21.88 18.69 -6.14
CA ASN A 206 22.39 19.97 -5.68
C ASN A 206 21.85 20.38 -4.29
N GLU A 207 21.19 19.45 -3.58
CA GLU A 207 20.54 19.71 -2.29
C GLU A 207 21.16 18.80 -1.20
N PRO A 208 22.40 19.05 -0.76
CA PRO A 208 23.10 18.17 0.19
C PRO A 208 22.43 18.08 1.57
N ASP A 209 21.69 19.10 1.96
CA ASP A 209 21.02 19.21 3.26
C ASP A 209 19.60 18.62 3.28
N VAL A 210 19.10 18.16 2.14
CA VAL A 210 17.76 17.58 2.01
C VAL A 210 17.85 16.07 2.21
N VAL A 211 17.07 15.55 3.16
CA VAL A 211 17.00 14.11 3.44
C VAL A 211 16.04 13.45 2.46
N PHE A 212 16.41 12.29 1.94
CA PHE A 212 15.50 11.45 1.19
C PHE A 212 14.82 10.43 2.10
N LEU A 213 13.50 10.42 2.10
CA LEU A 213 12.68 9.50 2.87
C LEU A 213 11.98 8.54 1.91
N ASP A 214 12.40 7.27 1.91
CA ASP A 214 11.92 6.23 1.02
C ASP A 214 10.93 5.32 1.78
N ILE A 215 9.63 5.57 1.60
CA ILE A 215 8.55 4.85 2.28
C ILE A 215 8.04 3.75 1.35
N GLY A 216 8.19 2.49 1.79
CA GLY A 216 8.04 1.33 0.92
C GLY A 216 9.28 1.15 0.03
N ALA A 217 10.44 1.08 0.67
CA ALA A 217 11.74 1.09 -0.02
C ALA A 217 11.98 -0.16 -0.89
N ASN A 218 11.28 -1.26 -0.61
CA ASN A 218 11.47 -2.56 -1.25
C ASN A 218 12.96 -2.98 -1.15
N VAL A 219 13.56 -3.54 -2.21
CA VAL A 219 14.99 -3.85 -2.28
C VAL A 219 15.91 -2.61 -2.34
N GLY A 220 15.35 -1.39 -2.30
CA GLY A 220 16.07 -0.14 -2.08
C GLY A 220 16.62 0.55 -3.32
N VAL A 221 15.96 0.43 -4.48
CA VAL A 221 16.42 1.05 -5.74
C VAL A 221 16.62 2.56 -5.61
N PHE A 222 15.62 3.27 -5.06
CA PHE A 222 15.72 4.72 -4.85
C PHE A 222 16.72 5.04 -3.74
N SER A 223 16.57 4.39 -2.60
CA SER A 223 17.43 4.54 -1.42
C SER A 223 18.93 4.43 -1.73
N LEU A 224 19.36 3.36 -2.41
CA LEU A 224 20.76 3.11 -2.75
C LEU A 224 21.28 4.12 -3.78
N THR A 225 20.45 4.51 -4.75
CA THR A 225 20.82 5.52 -5.76
C THR A 225 21.10 6.87 -5.10
N VAL A 226 20.22 7.30 -4.19
CA VAL A 226 20.34 8.58 -3.49
C VAL A 226 21.49 8.56 -2.47
N ALA A 227 21.66 7.46 -1.74
CA ALA A 227 22.78 7.32 -0.83
C ALA A 227 24.13 7.33 -1.57
N LYS A 228 24.21 6.74 -2.76
CA LYS A 228 25.43 6.77 -3.59
C LYS A 228 25.79 8.17 -4.10
N LEU A 229 24.82 9.07 -4.19
CA LEU A 229 25.01 10.50 -4.47
C LEU A 229 25.58 11.26 -3.24
N GLY A 230 25.77 10.60 -2.10
CA GLY A 230 26.25 11.20 -0.85
C GLY A 230 25.17 11.99 -0.11
N ARG A 231 23.91 11.60 -0.29
CA ARG A 231 22.75 12.20 0.40
C ARG A 231 22.29 11.30 1.53
N THR A 232 21.74 11.91 2.57
CA THR A 232 21.13 11.19 3.68
C THR A 232 19.84 10.54 3.23
N THR A 233 19.72 9.24 3.47
CA THR A 233 18.52 8.46 3.18
C THR A 233 18.00 7.79 4.46
N VAL A 234 16.70 7.92 4.70
CA VAL A 234 15.95 7.10 5.66
C VAL A 234 14.98 6.24 4.87
N SER A 235 15.11 4.93 4.99
CA SER A 235 14.29 3.96 4.25
C SER A 235 13.35 3.24 5.20
N VAL A 236 12.09 3.07 4.85
CA VAL A 236 11.10 2.33 5.64
C VAL A 236 10.54 1.20 4.81
N ASP A 237 10.59 -0.02 5.33
CA ASP A 237 9.93 -1.17 4.74
C ASP A 237 9.42 -2.14 5.81
N ALA A 238 8.29 -2.76 5.53
CA ALA A 238 7.58 -3.62 6.47
C ALA A 238 7.95 -5.11 6.28
N LEU A 239 8.50 -5.48 5.13
CA LEU A 239 8.92 -6.85 4.86
C LEU A 239 10.37 -7.05 5.27
N GLU A 240 10.58 -7.94 6.24
CA GLU A 240 11.90 -8.38 6.68
C GLU A 240 12.84 -8.75 5.51
N GLY A 241 12.32 -9.45 4.50
CA GLY A 241 13.11 -9.86 3.34
C GLY A 241 13.61 -8.70 2.47
N ASN A 242 12.86 -7.59 2.40
CA ASN A 242 13.26 -6.36 1.72
C ASN A 242 14.30 -5.63 2.56
N VAL A 243 14.02 -5.44 3.85
CA VAL A 243 14.91 -4.81 4.83
C VAL A 243 16.28 -5.50 4.86
N ALA A 244 16.31 -6.82 4.90
CA ALA A 244 17.56 -7.58 4.96
C ALA A 244 18.42 -7.41 3.70
N ARG A 245 17.77 -7.43 2.52
CA ARG A 245 18.44 -7.19 1.23
C ARG A 245 18.93 -5.76 1.09
N LEU A 246 18.12 -4.77 1.51
CA LEU A 246 18.53 -3.37 1.53
C LEU A 246 19.71 -3.16 2.48
N CYS A 247 19.68 -3.74 3.68
CA CYS A 247 20.79 -3.63 4.61
C CYS A 247 22.08 -4.25 4.07
N GLN A 248 22.01 -5.45 3.46
CA GLN A 248 23.19 -6.05 2.84
C GLN A 248 23.71 -5.19 1.68
N SER A 249 22.82 -4.61 0.87
CA SER A 249 23.19 -3.69 -0.22
C SER A 249 23.86 -2.42 0.27
N MET A 250 23.36 -1.84 1.37
CA MET A 250 23.97 -0.70 2.05
C MET A 250 25.39 -1.02 2.52
N ARG A 251 25.61 -2.19 3.14
CA ARG A 251 26.95 -2.64 3.59
C ARG A 251 27.91 -2.85 2.42
N ASP A 252 27.50 -3.62 1.42
CA ASP A 252 28.30 -3.89 0.22
C ASP A 252 28.62 -2.63 -0.59
N GLY A 253 27.69 -1.68 -0.61
CA GLY A 253 27.85 -0.38 -1.25
C GLY A 253 28.72 0.61 -0.47
N LYS A 254 29.10 0.28 0.78
CA LYS A 254 29.76 1.17 1.74
C LYS A 254 28.96 2.45 1.98
N LEU A 255 27.65 2.30 2.17
CA LEU A 255 26.68 3.40 2.28
C LEU A 255 26.16 3.60 3.71
N SER A 256 26.75 2.92 4.69
CA SER A 256 26.34 3.01 6.10
C SER A 256 26.39 4.44 6.66
N ASP A 257 27.30 5.28 6.16
CA ASP A 257 27.38 6.70 6.52
C ASP A 257 26.34 7.60 5.83
N HIS A 258 25.51 7.03 4.94
CA HIS A 258 24.50 7.72 4.13
C HIS A 258 23.07 7.20 4.39
N MET A 259 22.89 6.15 5.19
CA MET A 259 21.60 5.43 5.26
C MET A 259 21.22 4.98 6.68
N THR A 260 19.92 4.98 6.96
CA THR A 260 19.27 4.24 8.06
C THR A 260 18.05 3.51 7.51
N VAL A 261 17.84 2.26 7.94
CA VAL A 261 16.70 1.44 7.49
C VAL A 261 15.76 1.17 8.66
N ILE A 262 14.46 1.34 8.47
CA ILE A 262 13.41 1.15 9.47
C ILE A 262 12.58 -0.06 9.08
N HIS A 263 12.53 -1.05 9.96
CA HIS A 263 11.70 -2.25 9.82
C HIS A 263 10.38 -2.08 10.56
N ASN A 264 9.44 -1.41 9.90
CA ASN A 264 8.08 -1.20 10.40
C ASN A 264 7.12 -1.01 9.22
N ALA A 265 5.85 -1.33 9.43
CA ALA A 265 4.79 -0.79 8.57
C ALA A 265 4.46 0.65 8.96
N LEU A 266 3.96 1.46 8.03
CA LEU A 266 3.39 2.78 8.33
C LEU A 266 1.87 2.75 8.17
N SER A 267 1.16 3.35 9.12
CA SER A 267 -0.30 3.40 9.14
C SER A 267 -0.78 4.64 9.93
N PHE A 268 -2.07 4.68 10.24
CA PHE A 268 -2.72 5.71 11.04
C PHE A 268 -2.87 5.35 12.53
N GLN A 269 -2.46 4.14 12.91
CA GLN A 269 -2.52 3.64 14.27
C GLN A 269 -1.34 2.69 14.54
N ARG A 270 -0.91 2.65 15.79
CA ARG A 270 0.11 1.70 16.25
C ARG A 270 -0.54 0.38 16.59
N GLU A 271 -0.16 -0.67 15.87
CA GLU A 271 -0.70 -2.02 16.07
C GLU A 271 0.22 -3.07 15.42
N LYS A 272 0.05 -4.33 15.78
CA LYS A 272 0.64 -5.43 15.02
C LYS A 272 -0.22 -5.75 13.81
N VAL A 273 0.38 -5.81 12.63
CA VAL A 273 -0.30 -6.17 11.39
C VAL A 273 0.31 -7.43 10.80
N ALA A 274 -0.54 -8.32 10.27
CA ALA A 274 -0.08 -9.44 9.47
C ALA A 274 -0.01 -9.04 8.00
N LEU A 275 1.11 -9.31 7.36
CA LEU A 275 1.35 -9.06 5.94
C LEU A 275 1.19 -10.34 5.12
N GLY A 276 0.70 -10.17 3.91
CA GLY A 276 0.71 -11.16 2.84
C GLY A 276 1.45 -10.60 1.63
N THR A 277 2.04 -11.49 0.84
CA THR A 277 2.64 -11.15 -0.44
C THR A 277 1.90 -11.88 -1.57
N HIS A 278 2.00 -11.35 -2.79
CA HIS A 278 1.51 -12.03 -3.97
C HIS A 278 2.56 -13.03 -4.48
N LYS A 279 2.12 -14.21 -4.93
CA LYS A 279 3.02 -15.21 -5.55
C LYS A 279 3.73 -14.56 -6.75
N LYS A 280 5.07 -14.63 -6.80
CA LYS A 280 5.93 -14.03 -7.83
C LYS A 280 5.94 -12.48 -7.87
N ASN A 281 5.37 -11.81 -6.87
CA ASN A 281 5.37 -10.36 -6.73
C ASN A 281 5.50 -9.99 -5.25
N VAL A 282 6.72 -10.06 -4.72
CA VAL A 282 7.00 -9.69 -3.32
C VAL A 282 6.74 -8.21 -3.05
N GLY A 283 6.95 -7.35 -4.06
CA GLY A 283 6.63 -5.91 -3.97
C GLY A 283 5.17 -5.66 -3.61
N GLY A 284 4.25 -6.38 -4.28
CA GLY A 284 2.81 -6.36 -4.02
C GLY A 284 2.41 -6.96 -2.67
N THR A 285 2.69 -6.23 -1.60
CA THR A 285 2.34 -6.60 -0.22
C THR A 285 0.93 -6.12 0.11
N TYR A 286 0.19 -6.87 0.91
CA TYR A 286 -1.13 -6.46 1.39
C TYR A 286 -1.32 -6.85 2.86
N VAL A 287 -2.20 -6.12 3.57
CA VAL A 287 -2.53 -6.43 4.96
C VAL A 287 -3.55 -7.56 5.04
N LYS A 288 -3.23 -8.61 5.79
CA LYS A 288 -4.16 -9.65 6.22
C LYS A 288 -4.82 -9.21 7.53
N LYS A 289 -6.14 -9.02 7.55
CA LYS A 289 -6.87 -8.69 8.79
C LYS A 289 -6.74 -9.83 9.81
N LEU A 290 -6.09 -9.55 10.95
CA LEU A 290 -5.89 -10.51 12.04
C LEU A 290 -7.22 -11.05 12.59
N GLU A 291 -8.24 -10.20 12.72
CA GLU A 291 -9.57 -10.57 13.27
C GLU A 291 -10.30 -11.69 12.50
N LYS A 292 -9.98 -11.88 11.21
CA LYS A 292 -10.56 -12.95 10.38
C LYS A 292 -9.73 -14.22 10.38
N MET A 293 -8.51 -14.17 10.90
CA MET A 293 -7.68 -15.33 11.15
C MET A 293 -7.87 -15.66 12.63
N GLY A 294 -8.69 -16.67 12.95
CA GLY A 294 -8.67 -17.21 14.32
C GLY A 294 -7.23 -17.47 14.76
N LEU A 295 -6.91 -17.34 16.05
CA LEU A 295 -5.52 -17.44 16.56
C LEU A 295 -4.83 -18.74 16.07
N ASP A 296 -5.60 -19.81 15.87
CA ASP A 296 -5.15 -21.12 15.38
C ASP A 296 -4.91 -21.20 13.85
N LYS A 297 -5.26 -20.13 13.11
CA LYS A 297 -5.12 -19.98 11.65
C LYS A 297 -4.16 -18.87 11.24
N ILE A 298 -3.41 -18.30 12.18
CA ILE A 298 -2.22 -17.53 11.83
C ILE A 298 -1.26 -18.54 11.19
N ASP A 299 -1.35 -18.65 9.86
CA ASP A 299 -0.43 -19.43 9.06
C ASP A 299 0.99 -19.02 9.48
N GLN A 300 1.90 -19.98 9.68
CA GLN A 300 3.31 -19.69 10.01
C GLN A 300 3.97 -18.82 8.91
N SER A 301 3.32 -18.66 7.76
CA SER A 301 3.68 -17.74 6.67
C SER A 301 3.25 -16.27 6.86
N ALA A 302 2.42 -15.94 7.86
CA ALA A 302 2.00 -14.56 8.11
C ALA A 302 3.14 -13.78 8.78
N LEU A 303 3.76 -12.88 8.01
CA LEU A 303 4.78 -11.97 8.52
C LEU A 303 4.08 -10.92 9.39
N VAL A 304 4.25 -10.99 10.71
CA VAL A 304 3.70 -10.01 11.64
C VAL A 304 4.74 -8.92 11.89
N VAL A 305 4.35 -7.66 11.70
CA VAL A 305 5.20 -6.50 11.90
C VAL A 305 4.48 -5.42 12.69
N ASP A 306 5.22 -4.61 13.43
CA ASP A 306 4.69 -3.43 14.11
C ASP A 306 4.43 -2.31 13.09
N ALA A 307 3.18 -1.88 12.99
CA ALA A 307 2.79 -0.66 12.30
C ALA A 307 2.94 0.54 13.21
N ILE A 308 3.51 1.63 12.68
CA ILE A 308 3.75 2.88 13.39
C ILE A 308 3.23 4.08 12.59
N LEU A 309 3.25 5.25 13.20
CA LEU A 309 2.86 6.50 12.54
C LEU A 309 4.07 7.09 11.81
N LEU A 310 3.84 7.86 10.74
CA LEU A 310 4.93 8.66 10.16
C LEU A 310 5.46 9.70 11.16
N ASP A 311 4.57 10.20 12.02
CA ASP A 311 4.90 11.11 13.13
C ASP A 311 5.92 10.51 14.11
N ASP A 312 6.00 9.19 14.24
CA ASP A 312 6.92 8.52 15.17
C ASP A 312 8.38 8.70 14.76
N LEU A 313 8.65 8.95 13.47
CA LEU A 313 10.00 9.20 12.99
C LEU A 313 10.60 10.49 13.58
N LEU A 314 9.76 11.43 14.02
CA LEU A 314 10.21 12.66 14.69
C LEU A 314 10.80 12.41 16.08
N GLU A 315 10.60 11.23 16.67
CA GLU A 315 11.18 10.87 17.97
C GLU A 315 12.71 10.70 17.87
N ILE A 316 13.22 10.30 16.69
CA ILE A 316 14.63 9.91 16.49
C ILE A 316 15.33 10.69 15.36
N PHE A 317 14.57 11.39 14.51
CA PHE A 317 15.12 12.22 13.45
C PHE A 317 14.65 13.67 13.56
N ASN A 318 15.59 14.61 13.42
CA ASN A 318 15.30 16.03 13.35
C ASN A 318 15.29 16.49 11.87
N PHE A 319 14.31 16.01 11.10
CA PHE A 319 14.17 16.40 9.70
C PHE A 319 13.89 17.90 9.58
N LYS A 320 14.66 18.57 8.71
CA LYS A 320 14.39 19.97 8.32
C LYS A 320 13.66 20.04 7.00
N ARG A 321 14.28 19.47 5.97
CA ARG A 321 13.73 19.37 4.62
C ARG A 321 13.81 17.93 4.13
N VAL A 322 12.77 17.47 3.45
CA VAL A 322 12.71 16.11 2.90
C VAL A 322 12.16 16.08 1.47
N VAL A 323 12.66 15.11 0.71
CA VAL A 323 11.98 14.57 -0.49
C VAL A 323 11.50 13.16 -0.15
N ILE A 324 10.24 12.87 -0.43
CA ILE A 324 9.61 11.60 -0.07
C ILE A 324 9.30 10.79 -1.34
N LYS A 325 9.58 9.49 -1.30
CA LYS A 325 8.91 8.49 -2.15
C LYS A 325 7.94 7.70 -1.25
N MET A 326 6.71 7.47 -1.68
CA MET A 326 5.70 6.71 -0.93
C MET A 326 4.95 5.75 -1.84
N ASP A 327 5.14 4.47 -1.60
CA ASP A 327 4.58 3.38 -2.40
C ASP A 327 4.50 2.18 -1.45
N VAL A 328 3.36 2.09 -0.76
CA VAL A 328 3.10 1.15 0.34
C VAL A 328 1.89 0.29 0.03
N GLU A 329 1.64 0.06 -1.26
CA GLU A 329 0.66 -0.86 -1.79
C GLU A 329 -0.74 -0.60 -1.20
N THR A 330 -1.35 0.52 -1.63
CA THR A 330 -2.72 0.98 -1.31
C THR A 330 -2.91 1.63 0.07
N PHE A 331 -1.86 1.68 0.90
CA PHE A 331 -1.90 2.26 2.25
C PHE A 331 -1.49 3.74 2.31
N GLU A 332 -1.26 4.41 1.18
CA GLU A 332 -0.74 5.78 1.12
C GLU A 332 -1.64 6.75 1.90
N ALA A 333 -2.96 6.67 1.68
CA ALA A 333 -3.93 7.48 2.43
C ALA A 333 -3.91 7.18 3.95
N ASN A 334 -3.61 5.94 4.34
CA ASN A 334 -3.52 5.56 5.76
C ASN A 334 -2.24 6.08 6.40
N VAL A 335 -1.11 6.05 5.70
CA VAL A 335 0.13 6.68 6.16
C VAL A 335 -0.09 8.17 6.40
N LEU A 336 -0.75 8.88 5.46
CA LEU A 336 -1.01 10.32 5.59
C LEU A 336 -1.94 10.68 6.76
N LYS A 337 -2.91 9.82 7.11
CA LYS A 337 -3.75 10.02 8.32
C LYS A 337 -2.92 10.04 9.61
N GLY A 338 -1.80 9.31 9.64
CA GLY A 338 -0.86 9.27 10.77
C GLY A 338 0.34 10.20 10.62
N ALA A 339 0.24 11.25 9.81
CA ALA A 339 1.38 12.09 9.39
C ALA A 339 1.20 13.60 9.62
N ASP A 340 0.14 14.04 10.30
CA ASP A 340 -0.16 15.48 10.38
C ASP A 340 0.92 16.26 11.12
N LYS A 341 1.51 15.70 12.20
CA LYS A 341 2.61 16.35 12.92
C LYS A 341 3.87 16.38 12.06
N PHE A 342 4.18 15.31 11.33
CA PHE A 342 5.31 15.23 10.41
C PHE A 342 5.23 16.33 9.35
N PHE A 343 4.13 16.42 8.61
CA PHE A 343 3.97 17.42 7.54
C PHE A 343 3.87 18.86 8.07
N SER A 344 3.46 19.05 9.34
CA SER A 344 3.46 20.36 10.00
C SER A 344 4.85 20.78 10.51
N THR A 345 5.71 19.82 10.85
CA THR A 345 7.03 20.06 11.46
C THR A 345 8.15 20.09 10.42
N VAL A 346 8.01 19.29 9.36
CA VAL A 346 9.05 19.03 8.36
C VAL A 346 8.67 19.65 7.03
N GLN A 347 9.60 20.38 6.42
CA GLN A 347 9.39 20.90 5.08
C GLN A 347 9.54 19.78 4.04
N VAL A 348 8.42 19.21 3.62
CA VAL A 348 8.38 18.26 2.48
C VAL A 348 8.43 19.04 1.18
N ASP A 349 9.54 18.98 0.44
CA ASP A 349 9.75 19.73 -0.81
C ASP A 349 9.06 19.04 -1.99
N TYR A 350 9.19 17.72 -2.05
CA TYR A 350 8.61 16.87 -3.08
C TYR A 350 8.11 15.56 -2.48
N LEU A 351 7.03 15.02 -3.05
CA LEU A 351 6.47 13.72 -2.72
C LEU A 351 6.14 13.00 -4.03
N LEU A 352 6.86 11.92 -4.33
CA LEU A 352 6.52 10.96 -5.36
C LEU A 352 5.67 9.86 -4.73
N MET A 353 4.48 9.60 -5.27
CA MET A 353 3.52 8.68 -4.67
C MET A 353 2.89 7.73 -5.71
N GLU A 354 2.79 6.45 -5.35
CA GLU A 354 1.92 5.51 -6.08
C GLU A 354 0.46 5.90 -5.82
N PHE A 355 -0.26 6.24 -6.90
CA PHE A 355 -1.63 6.77 -6.83
C PHE A 355 -2.64 5.86 -7.54
N VAL A 356 -2.21 4.76 -8.16
CA VAL A 356 -3.06 3.88 -8.99
C VAL A 356 -4.31 3.45 -8.22
N ALA A 357 -4.16 3.05 -6.97
CA ALA A 357 -5.25 2.57 -6.12
C ALA A 357 -6.21 3.67 -5.66
N HIS A 358 -5.86 4.95 -5.79
CA HIS A 358 -6.59 6.10 -5.25
C HIS A 358 -7.38 6.91 -6.28
N ARG A 359 -7.11 6.70 -7.57
CA ARG A 359 -7.79 7.37 -8.69
C ARG A 359 -9.31 7.29 -8.57
N GLY A 360 -9.95 8.47 -8.51
CA GLY A 360 -11.41 8.58 -8.51
C GLY A 360 -12.09 8.02 -7.26
N LYS A 361 -11.35 7.81 -6.17
CA LYS A 361 -11.88 7.33 -4.88
C LYS A 361 -11.76 8.40 -3.80
N ASP A 362 -12.50 8.19 -2.70
CA ASP A 362 -12.44 9.06 -1.52
C ASP A 362 -11.05 9.12 -0.90
N SER A 363 -10.28 8.02 -0.97
CA SER A 363 -8.88 8.03 -0.54
C SER A 363 -8.01 8.96 -1.38
N GLY A 364 -8.27 9.07 -2.69
CA GLY A 364 -7.62 10.05 -3.55
C GLY A 364 -8.02 11.49 -3.22
N ASN A 365 -9.32 11.74 -2.96
CA ASN A 365 -9.80 13.04 -2.48
C ASN A 365 -9.08 13.45 -1.18
N PHE A 366 -9.02 12.52 -0.22
CA PHE A 366 -8.33 12.74 1.05
C PHE A 366 -6.85 13.08 0.85
N ILE A 367 -6.11 12.31 0.04
CA ILE A 367 -4.69 12.57 -0.22
C ILE A 367 -4.49 13.99 -0.79
N VAL A 368 -5.27 14.37 -1.80
CA VAL A 368 -5.14 15.67 -2.46
C VAL A 368 -5.42 16.81 -1.48
N GLU A 369 -6.48 16.73 -0.68
CA GLU A 369 -6.81 17.78 0.30
C GLU A 369 -5.81 17.83 1.46
N PHE A 370 -5.34 16.68 1.95
CA PHE A 370 -4.30 16.62 2.98
C PHE A 370 -3.01 17.29 2.50
N LEU A 371 -2.54 16.94 1.30
CA LEU A 371 -1.29 17.51 0.75
C LEU A 371 -1.44 19.01 0.48
N LYS A 372 -2.60 19.44 -0.02
CA LYS A 372 -2.91 20.85 -0.23
C LYS A 372 -2.92 21.65 1.07
N LYS A 373 -3.51 21.10 2.15
CA LYS A 373 -3.45 21.69 3.51
C LYS A 373 -2.00 21.91 3.96
N HIS A 374 -1.09 21.02 3.56
CA HIS A 374 0.34 21.07 3.88
C HIS A 374 1.21 21.75 2.80
N ASN A 375 0.59 22.56 1.93
CA ASN A 375 1.23 23.33 0.85
C ASN A 375 1.90 22.50 -0.24
N LEU A 376 1.46 21.26 -0.47
CA LEU A 376 1.87 20.46 -1.62
C LEU A 376 0.75 20.37 -2.65
N VAL A 377 1.08 20.59 -3.92
CA VAL A 377 0.15 20.46 -5.04
C VAL A 377 0.67 19.46 -6.05
N CYS A 378 -0.24 18.76 -6.72
CA CYS A 378 0.12 17.88 -7.81
C CYS A 378 0.73 18.71 -8.95
N GLU A 379 1.83 18.24 -9.53
CA GLU A 379 2.43 18.89 -10.71
C GLU A 379 1.64 18.61 -12.00
N ASN A 380 0.68 17.68 -11.96
CA ASN A 380 -0.23 17.47 -13.07
C ASN A 380 -1.17 18.67 -13.20
N SER A 381 -1.28 19.23 -14.40
CA SER A 381 -2.18 20.35 -14.70
C SER A 381 -3.66 19.96 -14.61
N ASN A 382 -3.98 18.68 -14.77
CA ASN A 382 -5.34 18.19 -14.67
C ASN A 382 -5.77 18.09 -13.20
N LYS A 383 -6.85 18.76 -12.82
CA LYS A 383 -7.38 18.70 -11.44
C LYS A 383 -8.13 17.40 -11.13
N ASN A 384 -8.55 16.65 -12.14
CA ASN A 384 -9.28 15.39 -11.97
C ASN A 384 -8.33 14.21 -11.75
N HIS A 385 -8.11 13.85 -10.48
CA HIS A 385 -7.21 12.78 -10.10
C HIS A 385 -7.63 11.38 -10.56
N ALA A 386 -8.87 11.18 -11.01
CA ALA A 386 -9.32 9.93 -11.61
C ALA A 386 -8.54 9.55 -12.88
N THR A 387 -7.86 10.52 -13.50
CA THR A 387 -7.15 10.36 -14.78
C THR A 387 -5.64 10.54 -14.68
N TRP A 388 -5.10 10.69 -13.47
CA TRP A 388 -3.65 10.87 -13.26
C TRP A 388 -2.85 9.62 -13.64
N SER A 389 -1.54 9.80 -13.84
CA SER A 389 -0.56 8.72 -13.97
C SER A 389 -0.52 7.85 -12.71
N GLY A 390 0.18 6.70 -12.78
CA GLY A 390 0.24 5.77 -11.64
C GLY A 390 1.08 6.38 -10.55
N GLU A 391 2.26 6.85 -10.97
CA GLU A 391 3.18 7.62 -10.17
C GLU A 391 2.88 9.10 -10.31
N VAL A 392 2.64 9.78 -9.19
CA VAL A 392 2.26 11.19 -9.14
C VAL A 392 3.28 11.96 -8.31
N MET A 393 3.76 13.08 -8.87
CA MET A 393 4.65 14.00 -8.18
C MET A 393 3.84 15.16 -7.61
N PHE A 394 3.99 15.40 -6.31
CA PHE A 394 3.53 16.59 -5.62
C PHE A 394 4.72 17.45 -5.26
N LYS A 395 4.57 18.76 -5.40
CA LYS A 395 5.61 19.75 -5.12
C LYS A 395 5.09 20.78 -4.13
N ARG A 396 5.96 21.20 -3.20
CA ARG A 396 5.68 22.32 -2.31
C ARG A 396 5.50 23.62 -3.10
N VAL A 397 4.46 24.37 -2.73
CA VAL A 397 4.26 25.75 -3.16
C VAL A 397 4.45 26.68 -1.96
N VAL A 398 5.13 27.79 -2.16
CA VAL A 398 5.22 28.83 -1.14
C VAL A 398 3.91 29.60 -1.20
N SER A 399 3.21 29.70 -0.08
CA SER A 399 2.05 30.58 0.06
C SER A 399 2.53 32.00 -0.23
N SER A 400 2.02 32.61 -1.31
CA SER A 400 2.29 34.00 -1.69
C SER A 400 1.78 34.99 -0.66
#